data_AF-A0A965NIV1-F1
#
_entry.id   AF-A0A965NIV1-F1
#
_cell.length_a   1.000
_cell.length_b   1.000
_cell.length_c   1.000
_cell.angle_alpha   90.00
_cell.angle_beta   90.00
_cell.angle_gamma   90.00
#
_symmetry.space_group_name_H-M   'P 1'
#
loop_
_entity.id
_entity.type
_entity.pdbx_description
1 polymer ?
#
loop_
_entity_poly.entity_id
_entity_poly.type
_entity_poly.pdbx_seq_one_letter_code
_entity_poly.pdbx_strand_id
1 'polypeptide(L)'
;MIDEIVQVYHQHGFWNATVSIKEESDRLFCVIQEGDRVKIDEMVYKNIVSYDKALIDTYFASFLKHAYFEQKQLQKSIDACLKFYTEQGFWDANIVKKEYVKLCEGHYQIVLYFDEGARRTIKSVALDSYQEVQDQIPWYTQCMQGDTPFLYSMVRDQQEWLKTYFKKQGYEEVFIDYTVKEDQDRACSLLWKIQLKKSEVTFGKTILKGNTTIPFRFIQREISYQPGQLWDVKEIEKTIGRLQELDVFESVHMYPVEDTLYDKDRTLILNIVENEKYEVRGRVGFQYTGGVQRAATYKAGGTFIIRNPLHHADKLELSGDATLFYRNFDLRYSIPWLFNSPIRTYLKAYHNKYNQPVYLGGGAPYYQALQQGVALSFDEQFEKVKYGGSFGVEGMSVQSERAGFANTMDYDSQLLGKKITYLFAEPMMLIDQRNDALNPTMGYMSLLSVKGMFDVQHQTSFFRFSGEHTIVQQVMPSLVLAMRARFGHIFNREYQKINPIERFYLGGLHSVRSYLKDYGPPLGLL
;
A
#
# COMPACT_ATOMS: atom_id res chain seq x y z
N MET A 1 25.94 -14.56 59.62
CA MET A 1 24.69 -14.06 60.23
C MET A 1 24.65 -12.53 60.35
N ILE A 2 25.46 -11.86 61.17
CA ILE A 2 25.44 -10.38 61.29
C ILE A 2 25.71 -9.72 59.92
N ASP A 3 26.80 -10.12 59.25
CA ASP A 3 27.20 -9.53 57.96
C ASP A 3 26.17 -9.78 56.85
N GLU A 4 25.48 -10.93 56.86
CA GLU A 4 24.44 -11.26 55.88
C GLU A 4 23.20 -10.38 56.09
N ILE A 5 22.81 -10.15 57.35
CA ILE A 5 21.70 -9.25 57.69
C ILE A 5 22.06 -7.83 57.25
N VAL A 6 23.24 -7.34 57.63
CA VAL A 6 23.74 -6.01 57.23
C VAL A 6 23.76 -5.86 55.71
N GLN A 7 24.23 -6.86 54.95
CA GLN A 7 24.20 -6.84 53.48
C GLN A 7 22.79 -6.73 52.89
N VAL A 8 21.79 -7.41 53.46
CA VAL A 8 20.39 -7.29 53.01
C VAL A 8 19.87 -5.88 53.24
N TYR A 9 20.14 -5.28 54.40
CA TYR A 9 19.77 -3.89 54.69
C TYR A 9 20.46 -2.90 53.73
N HIS A 10 21.74 -3.10 53.41
CA HIS A 10 22.45 -2.30 52.40
C HIS A 10 21.81 -2.39 51.01
N GLN A 11 21.39 -3.60 50.58
CA GLN A 11 20.74 -3.81 49.28
C GLN A 11 19.40 -3.07 49.16
N HIS A 12 18.70 -2.87 50.29
CA HIS A 12 17.45 -2.12 50.37
C HIS A 12 17.63 -0.62 50.68
N GLY A 13 18.88 -0.12 50.74
CA GLY A 13 19.18 1.31 50.87
C GLY A 13 19.43 1.79 52.30
N PHE A 14 19.60 0.90 53.28
CA PHE A 14 19.96 1.26 54.65
C PHE A 14 21.48 1.18 54.83
N TRP A 15 22.19 2.22 54.40
CA TRP A 15 23.67 2.19 54.35
C TRP A 15 24.36 2.43 55.70
N ASN A 16 23.62 2.89 56.70
CA ASN A 16 24.13 3.09 58.06
C ASN A 16 23.61 2.01 59.03
N ALA A 17 23.06 0.91 58.51
CA ALA A 17 22.49 -0.14 59.34
C ALA A 17 23.56 -0.83 60.19
N THR A 18 23.34 -0.91 61.50
CA THR A 18 24.22 -1.64 62.43
C THR A 18 23.43 -2.73 63.14
N VAL A 19 24.04 -3.90 63.27
CA VAL A 19 23.42 -5.08 63.88
C VAL A 19 24.27 -5.50 65.07
N SER A 20 23.66 -5.57 66.25
CA SER A 20 24.30 -6.04 67.48
C SER A 20 23.56 -7.27 68.01
N ILE A 21 24.29 -8.26 68.51
CA ILE A 21 23.71 -9.47 69.10
C ILE A 21 23.81 -9.37 70.61
N LYS A 22 22.70 -9.61 71.30
CA LYS A 22 22.64 -9.78 72.76
C LYS A 22 22.18 -11.19 73.08
N GLU A 23 22.89 -11.87 73.96
CA GLU A 23 22.57 -13.25 74.37
C GLU A 23 22.03 -13.24 75.80
N GLU A 24 20.81 -13.74 75.99
CA GLU A 24 20.18 -13.88 77.30
C GLU A 24 19.48 -15.24 77.41
N SER A 25 19.81 -16.01 78.45
CA SER A 25 19.10 -17.22 78.88
C SER A 25 18.70 -18.17 77.74
N ASP A 26 19.70 -18.64 76.97
CA ASP A 26 19.52 -19.60 75.86
C ASP A 26 18.80 -19.02 74.62
N ARG A 27 18.76 -17.69 74.48
CA ARG A 27 18.18 -16.96 73.33
C ARG A 27 19.12 -15.88 72.81
N LEU A 28 19.18 -15.76 71.48
CA LEU A 28 19.93 -14.71 70.77
C LEU A 28 18.97 -13.63 70.28
N PHE A 29 19.19 -12.38 70.69
CA PHE A 29 18.46 -11.21 70.24
C PHE A 29 19.33 -10.39 69.27
N CYS A 30 18.89 -10.27 68.02
CA CYS A 30 19.50 -9.35 67.04
C CYS A 30 18.85 -7.97 67.16
N VAL A 31 19.57 -6.99 67.70
CA VAL A 31 19.13 -5.59 67.76
C VAL A 31 19.68 -4.88 66.53
N ILE A 32 18.78 -4.45 65.64
CA ILE A 32 19.07 -3.80 64.37
C ILE A 32 18.76 -2.31 64.50
N GLN A 33 19.73 -1.46 64.23
CA GLN A 33 19.54 -0.02 64.07
C GLN A 33 19.68 0.30 62.58
N GLU A 34 18.56 0.50 61.90
CA GLU A 34 18.51 0.59 60.43
C GLU A 34 19.10 1.90 59.88
N GLY A 35 18.95 3.01 60.62
CA GLY A 35 19.32 4.36 60.16
C GLY A 35 18.41 4.87 59.04
N ASP A 36 18.76 6.02 58.46
CA ASP A 36 17.98 6.61 57.36
C ASP A 36 18.17 5.85 56.06
N ARG A 37 17.06 5.71 55.31
CA ARG A 37 17.06 5.07 54.00
C ARG A 37 17.54 6.04 52.93
N VAL A 38 18.48 5.58 52.13
CA VAL A 38 19.12 6.37 51.08
C VAL A 38 18.18 6.64 49.92
N LYS A 39 18.12 7.90 49.50
CA LYS A 39 17.48 8.37 48.28
C LYS A 39 18.54 8.81 47.27
N ILE A 40 18.31 8.48 46.00
CA ILE A 40 19.18 8.90 44.89
C ILE A 40 18.51 10.06 44.16
N ASP A 41 19.17 11.21 44.13
CA ASP A 41 18.61 12.41 43.48
C ASP A 41 19.02 12.53 42.02
N GLU A 42 20.23 12.05 41.66
CA GLU A 42 20.77 12.20 40.31
C GLU A 42 21.73 11.04 39.95
N MET A 43 21.78 10.72 38.66
CA MET A 43 22.77 9.84 38.05
C MET A 43 23.76 10.68 37.25
N VAL A 44 25.06 10.47 37.44
CA VAL A 44 26.12 11.09 36.63
C VAL A 44 26.85 10.01 35.86
N TYR A 45 27.01 10.25 34.57
CA TYR A 45 27.69 9.31 33.68
C TYR A 45 29.02 9.88 33.20
N LYS A 46 30.07 9.06 33.28
CA LYS A 46 31.43 9.37 32.83
C LYS A 46 31.84 8.43 31.70
N ASN A 47 32.68 8.93 30.80
CA ASN A 47 33.25 8.19 29.66
C ASN A 47 32.25 7.72 28.60
N ILE A 48 31.11 8.39 28.46
CA ILE A 48 30.23 8.22 27.30
C ILE A 48 30.83 9.02 26.13
N VAL A 49 30.95 8.37 24.97
CA VAL A 49 31.49 8.99 23.76
C VAL A 49 30.50 8.90 22.61
N SER A 50 29.81 7.77 22.46
CA SER A 50 29.01 7.47 21.27
C SER A 50 27.57 8.00 21.29
N TYR A 51 27.03 8.31 22.47
CA TYR A 51 25.62 8.71 22.64
C TYR A 51 25.45 9.93 23.54
N ASP A 52 24.31 10.62 23.38
CA ASP A 52 23.96 11.75 24.24
C ASP A 52 23.49 11.27 25.62
N LYS A 53 23.82 12.04 26.66
CA LYS A 53 23.47 11.75 28.06
C LYS A 53 21.96 11.66 28.25
N ALA A 54 21.20 12.51 27.55
CA ALA A 54 19.74 12.53 27.61
C ALA A 54 19.10 11.20 27.19
N LEU A 55 19.73 10.46 26.26
CA LEU A 55 19.25 9.13 25.86
C LEU A 55 19.48 8.11 26.98
N ILE A 56 20.64 8.16 27.63
CA ILE A 56 21.01 7.25 28.71
C ILE A 56 20.14 7.50 29.95
N ASP A 57 19.83 8.75 30.25
CA ASP A 57 18.92 9.15 31.33
C ASP A 57 17.56 8.44 31.25
N THR A 58 17.05 8.17 30.05
CA THR A 58 15.74 7.49 29.88
C THR A 58 15.72 6.09 30.50
N TYR A 59 16.84 5.36 30.51
CA TYR A 59 16.94 4.02 31.09
C TYR A 59 16.98 4.03 32.63
N PHE A 60 17.40 5.16 33.23
CA PHE A 60 17.48 5.34 34.68
C PHE A 60 16.33 6.19 35.24
N ALA A 61 15.50 6.80 34.39
CA ALA A 61 14.34 7.59 34.82
C ALA A 61 13.34 6.79 35.66
N SER A 62 13.14 5.50 35.36
CA SER A 62 12.28 4.62 36.17
C SER A 62 12.88 4.40 37.57
N PHE A 63 14.19 4.21 37.65
CA PHE A 63 14.93 4.06 38.91
C PHE A 63 14.86 5.34 39.75
N LEU A 64 15.10 6.51 39.16
CA LEU A 64 15.04 7.81 39.85
C LEU A 64 13.64 8.22 40.34
N LYS A 65 12.57 7.64 39.76
CA LYS A 65 11.20 7.85 40.24
C LYS A 65 10.91 7.10 41.56
N HIS A 66 11.71 6.12 41.92
CA HIS A 66 11.54 5.42 43.20
C HIS A 66 12.05 6.31 44.34
N ALA A 67 11.26 6.40 45.41
CA ALA A 67 11.58 7.27 46.54
C ALA A 67 12.86 6.87 47.29
N TYR A 68 13.29 5.61 47.19
CA TYR A 68 14.43 5.05 47.93
C TYR A 68 15.25 4.08 47.06
N PHE A 69 16.53 3.94 47.41
CA PHE A 69 17.48 3.07 46.74
C PHE A 69 17.10 1.59 46.85
N GLU A 70 17.21 0.87 45.74
CA GLU A 70 17.14 -0.59 45.70
C GLU A 70 18.15 -1.13 44.68
N GLN A 71 19.08 -1.98 45.15
CA GLN A 71 20.17 -2.52 44.33
C GLN A 71 19.66 -3.30 43.10
N LYS A 72 18.55 -4.04 43.25
CA LYS A 72 17.96 -4.83 42.16
C LYS A 72 17.42 -3.95 41.03
N GLN A 73 16.80 -2.82 41.36
CA GLN A 73 16.28 -1.88 40.36
C GLN A 73 17.41 -1.17 39.62
N LEU A 74 18.46 -0.75 40.35
CA LEU A 74 19.64 -0.18 39.72
C LEU A 74 20.27 -1.17 38.74
N GLN A 75 20.45 -2.43 39.14
CA GLN A 75 21.04 -3.45 38.27
C GLN A 75 20.18 -3.69 37.02
N LYS A 76 18.84 -3.75 37.17
CA LYS A 76 17.92 -3.88 36.03
C LYS A 76 18.03 -2.72 35.03
N SER A 77 18.17 -1.48 35.51
CA SER A 77 18.38 -0.31 34.65
C SER A 77 19.75 -0.36 33.94
N ILE A 78 20.80 -0.79 34.65
CA ILE A 78 22.12 -1.00 34.07
C ILE A 78 22.07 -2.06 32.96
N ASP A 79 21.45 -3.21 33.23
CA ASP A 79 21.35 -4.30 32.26
C ASP A 79 20.55 -3.88 31.02
N ALA A 80 19.49 -3.10 31.19
CA ALA A 80 18.71 -2.53 30.08
C ALA A 80 19.54 -1.55 29.24
N CYS A 81 20.34 -0.69 29.88
CA CYS A 81 21.23 0.24 29.20
C CYS A 81 22.35 -0.50 28.44
N LEU A 82 23.01 -1.48 29.06
CA LEU A 82 24.06 -2.27 28.41
C LEU A 82 23.51 -3.09 27.24
N LYS A 83 22.29 -3.64 27.38
CA LYS A 83 21.61 -4.33 26.29
C LYS A 83 21.40 -3.42 25.07
N PHE A 84 21.02 -2.16 25.27
CA PHE A 84 20.93 -1.19 24.18
C PHE A 84 22.29 -1.00 23.47
N TYR A 85 23.38 -0.84 24.22
CA TYR A 85 24.72 -0.76 23.64
C TYR A 85 25.07 -2.01 22.82
N THR A 86 24.77 -3.20 23.34
CA THR A 86 24.95 -4.47 22.61
C THR A 86 24.12 -4.51 21.33
N GLU A 87 22.85 -4.07 21.36
CA GLU A 87 21.97 -3.99 20.19
C GLU A 87 22.51 -3.06 19.09
N GLN A 88 23.30 -2.06 19.48
CA GLN A 88 23.94 -1.09 18.59
C GLN A 88 25.35 -1.49 18.11
N GLY A 89 25.86 -2.67 18.51
CA GLY A 89 27.14 -3.22 18.07
C GLY A 89 28.29 -3.07 19.06
N PHE A 90 28.04 -2.59 20.27
CA PHE A 90 29.03 -2.49 21.35
C PHE A 90 28.91 -3.71 22.29
N TRP A 91 29.50 -4.84 21.92
CA TRP A 91 29.33 -6.08 22.71
C TRP A 91 30.19 -6.12 23.97
N ASP A 92 31.27 -5.35 24.00
CA ASP A 92 32.19 -5.28 25.15
C ASP A 92 31.78 -4.17 26.14
N ALA A 93 30.64 -3.51 25.89
CA ALA A 93 30.17 -2.42 26.72
C ALA A 93 29.93 -2.88 28.16
N ASN A 94 30.53 -2.18 29.11
CA ASN A 94 30.39 -2.49 30.54
C ASN A 94 30.46 -1.22 31.40
N ILE A 95 30.21 -1.40 32.70
CA ILE A 95 30.40 -0.37 33.71
C ILE A 95 31.62 -0.75 34.55
N VAL A 96 32.71 -0.01 34.37
CA VAL A 96 34.01 -0.27 35.01
C VAL A 96 34.00 0.11 36.48
N LYS A 97 33.27 1.17 36.84
CA LYS A 97 33.23 1.68 38.21
C LYS A 97 31.88 2.30 38.54
N LYS A 98 31.45 2.11 39.79
CA LYS A 98 30.27 2.73 40.39
C LYS A 98 30.70 3.45 41.66
N GLU A 99 30.44 4.76 41.75
CA GLU A 99 30.71 5.55 42.96
C GLU A 99 29.41 6.11 43.52
N TYR A 100 29.32 6.18 44.85
CA TYR A 100 28.20 6.76 45.57
C TYR A 100 28.68 8.00 46.31
N VAL A 101 28.27 9.17 45.84
CA VAL A 101 28.70 10.47 46.39
C VAL A 101 27.59 11.02 47.28
N LYS A 102 27.90 11.28 48.55
CA LYS A 102 26.93 11.86 49.50
C LYS A 102 26.73 13.35 49.19
N LEU A 103 25.47 13.76 48.97
CA LEU A 103 25.11 15.17 48.75
C LEU A 103 24.73 15.84 50.09
N CYS A 104 23.79 15.24 50.81
CA CYS A 104 23.40 15.61 52.17
C CYS A 104 22.94 14.36 52.94
N GLU A 105 22.44 14.50 54.18
CA GLU A 105 22.01 13.35 54.97
C GLU A 105 20.87 12.60 54.29
N GLY A 106 21.04 11.29 54.05
CA GLY A 106 20.06 10.44 53.35
C GLY A 106 20.02 10.60 51.82
N HIS A 107 20.74 11.55 51.23
CA HIS A 107 20.71 11.86 49.80
C HIS A 107 22.05 11.65 49.11
N TYR A 108 22.05 10.88 48.02
CA TYR A 108 23.25 10.48 47.31
C TYR A 108 23.12 10.63 45.79
N GLN A 109 24.25 10.80 45.13
CA GLN A 109 24.42 10.79 43.69
C GLN A 109 25.19 9.52 43.29
N ILE A 110 24.80 8.88 42.19
CA ILE A 110 25.52 7.71 41.67
C ILE A 110 26.32 8.12 40.43
N VAL A 111 27.63 7.89 40.46
CA VAL A 111 28.52 8.09 39.32
C VAL A 111 28.84 6.75 38.67
N LEU A 112 28.43 6.58 37.40
CA LEU A 112 28.72 5.39 36.60
C LEU A 112 29.80 5.70 35.56
N TYR A 113 30.86 4.91 35.55
CA TYR A 113 31.93 4.98 34.57
C TYR A 113 31.71 3.92 33.51
N PHE A 114 31.42 4.36 32.28
CA PHE A 114 31.21 3.47 31.14
C PHE A 114 32.54 3.14 30.46
N ASP A 115 32.67 1.91 30.01
CA ASP A 115 33.55 1.54 28.92
C ASP A 115 32.66 1.01 27.81
N GLU A 116 32.49 1.80 26.76
CA GLU A 116 31.62 1.43 25.64
C GLU A 116 32.24 0.30 24.80
N GLY A 117 33.55 0.10 24.87
CA GLY A 117 34.28 -0.76 23.94
C GLY A 117 34.27 -0.22 22.51
N ALA A 118 34.85 -0.98 21.58
CA ALA A 118 34.77 -0.62 20.16
C ALA A 118 33.49 -1.16 19.52
N ARG A 119 32.93 -0.37 18.60
CA ARG A 119 31.78 -0.78 17.81
C ARG A 119 32.20 -1.78 16.74
N ARG A 120 31.50 -2.91 16.66
CA ARG A 120 31.67 -3.90 15.59
C ARG A 120 30.96 -3.44 14.32
N THR A 121 31.59 -3.70 13.17
CA THR A 121 31.05 -3.37 11.84
C THR A 121 30.75 -4.65 11.05
N ILE A 122 29.81 -4.59 10.11
CA ILE A 122 29.53 -5.69 9.19
C ILE A 122 30.47 -5.57 8.00
N LYS A 123 31.26 -6.63 7.76
CA LYS A 123 32.18 -6.74 6.60
C LYS A 123 31.55 -7.51 5.45
N SER A 124 30.83 -8.58 5.78
CA SER A 124 30.18 -9.41 4.78
C SER A 124 28.93 -10.10 5.33
N VAL A 125 27.98 -10.32 4.44
CA VAL A 125 26.79 -11.11 4.69
C VAL A 125 26.75 -12.18 3.60
N ALA A 126 26.72 -13.44 3.99
CA ALA A 126 26.72 -14.57 3.07
C ALA A 126 25.59 -15.54 3.43
N LEU A 127 25.11 -16.25 2.41
CA LEU A 127 24.17 -17.35 2.57
C LEU A 127 24.93 -18.67 2.37
N ASP A 128 24.76 -19.61 3.29
CA ASP A 128 25.35 -20.96 3.20
C ASP A 128 24.75 -21.77 2.04
N SER A 129 23.53 -21.43 1.62
CA SER A 129 22.81 -22.01 0.49
C SER A 129 21.93 -20.94 -0.17
N TYR A 130 21.58 -21.08 -1.45
CA TYR A 130 20.74 -20.12 -2.21
C TYR A 130 21.39 -18.74 -2.46
N GLN A 131 22.65 -18.72 -2.91
CA GLN A 131 23.40 -17.49 -3.21
C GLN A 131 22.74 -16.57 -4.25
N GLU A 132 21.85 -17.10 -5.10
CA GLU A 132 21.09 -16.32 -6.09
C GLU A 132 20.16 -15.27 -5.46
N VAL A 133 19.77 -15.46 -4.19
CA VAL A 133 18.88 -14.55 -3.44
C VAL A 133 19.66 -13.41 -2.79
N GLN A 134 20.99 -13.53 -2.72
CA GLN A 134 21.87 -12.65 -1.95
C GLN A 134 21.74 -11.18 -2.38
N ASP A 135 21.67 -10.93 -3.68
CA ASP A 135 21.56 -9.57 -4.24
C ASP A 135 20.18 -8.91 -4.06
N GLN A 136 19.16 -9.70 -3.71
CA GLN A 136 17.79 -9.20 -3.48
C GLN A 136 17.53 -8.84 -2.01
N ILE A 137 18.45 -9.20 -1.12
CA ILE A 137 18.32 -8.92 0.30
C ILE A 137 18.39 -7.39 0.50
N PRO A 138 17.43 -6.78 1.20
CA PRO A 138 17.49 -5.36 1.53
C PRO A 138 18.81 -5.02 2.26
N TRP A 139 19.38 -3.84 1.98
CA TRP A 139 20.62 -3.34 2.61
C TRP A 139 21.89 -4.19 2.36
N TYR A 140 21.81 -5.29 1.60
CA TYR A 140 22.96 -6.12 1.26
C TYR A 140 24.08 -5.32 0.60
N THR A 141 23.73 -4.46 -0.35
CA THR A 141 24.68 -3.56 -1.03
C THR A 141 25.30 -2.52 -0.09
N GLN A 142 24.59 -2.11 0.97
CA GLN A 142 25.10 -1.19 1.99
C GLN A 142 26.12 -1.91 2.88
N CYS A 143 25.81 -3.13 3.32
CA CYS A 143 26.73 -3.97 4.10
C CYS A 143 28.02 -4.34 3.33
N MET A 144 27.99 -4.33 2.00
CA MET A 144 29.17 -4.58 1.14
C MET A 144 30.09 -3.36 0.97
N GLN A 145 29.64 -2.15 1.30
CA GLN A 145 30.45 -0.93 1.12
C GLN A 145 31.52 -0.76 2.21
N GLY A 146 31.56 -1.65 3.21
CA GLY A 146 32.41 -1.54 4.38
C GLY A 146 31.93 -0.41 5.29
N ASP A 147 32.20 -0.50 6.59
CA ASP A 147 31.92 0.55 7.59
C ASP A 147 30.46 0.68 8.07
N THR A 148 29.58 -0.28 7.73
CA THR A 148 28.22 -0.32 8.29
C THR A 148 28.25 -0.88 9.72
N PRO A 149 27.66 -0.22 10.72
CA PRO A 149 27.59 -0.76 12.08
C PRO A 149 26.81 -2.07 12.17
N PHE A 150 27.27 -2.99 13.03
CA PHE A 150 26.51 -4.20 13.34
C PHE A 150 25.31 -3.87 14.23
N LEU A 151 24.10 -3.91 13.66
CA LEU A 151 22.85 -3.69 14.39
C LEU A 151 22.05 -4.99 14.47
N TYR A 152 21.65 -5.40 15.66
CA TYR A 152 20.81 -6.59 15.83
C TYR A 152 19.40 -6.42 15.23
N SER A 153 18.92 -5.19 15.10
CA SER A 153 17.67 -4.90 14.37
C SER A 153 17.77 -5.29 12.90
N MET A 154 18.89 -4.96 12.24
CA MET A 154 19.11 -5.32 10.84
C MET A 154 19.14 -6.84 10.63
N VAL A 155 19.78 -7.58 11.55
CA VAL A 155 19.79 -9.05 11.52
C VAL A 155 18.36 -9.60 11.62
N ARG A 156 17.54 -9.06 12.52
CA ARG A 156 16.14 -9.48 12.70
C ARG A 156 15.28 -9.18 11.48
N ASP A 157 15.39 -7.97 10.94
CA ASP A 157 14.63 -7.53 9.77
C ASP A 157 15.00 -8.39 8.55
N GLN A 158 16.29 -8.71 8.40
CA GLN A 158 16.77 -9.61 7.37
C GLN A 158 16.26 -11.06 7.55
N GLN A 159 16.27 -11.58 8.77
CA GLN A 159 15.73 -12.91 9.07
C GLN A 159 14.24 -13.01 8.71
N GLU A 160 13.47 -11.98 9.05
CA GLU A 160 12.03 -11.94 8.75
C GLU A 160 11.76 -11.77 7.25
N TRP A 161 12.57 -10.97 6.56
CA TRP A 161 12.50 -10.84 5.11
C TRP A 161 12.79 -12.18 4.42
N LEU A 162 13.86 -12.88 4.80
CA LEU A 162 14.21 -14.19 4.24
C LEU A 162 13.09 -15.22 4.51
N LYS A 163 12.54 -15.25 5.72
CA LYS A 163 11.39 -16.11 6.05
C LYS A 163 10.21 -15.83 5.13
N THR A 164 9.86 -14.56 4.96
CA THR A 164 8.75 -14.14 4.10
C THR A 164 9.02 -14.45 2.63
N TYR A 165 10.25 -14.24 2.16
CA TYR A 165 10.67 -14.52 0.79
C TYR A 165 10.49 -16.00 0.45
N PHE A 166 11.04 -16.91 1.27
CA PHE A 166 10.91 -18.35 1.02
C PHE A 166 9.48 -18.85 1.22
N LYS A 167 8.72 -18.30 2.17
CA LYS A 167 7.29 -18.61 2.28
C LYS A 167 6.51 -18.25 1.02
N LYS A 168 6.80 -17.12 0.37
CA LYS A 168 6.21 -16.71 -0.91
C LYS A 168 6.63 -17.59 -2.10
N GLN A 169 7.70 -18.37 -1.97
CA GLN A 169 8.15 -19.34 -2.97
C GLN A 169 7.56 -20.75 -2.74
N GLY A 170 6.68 -20.91 -1.74
CA GLY A 170 5.99 -22.17 -1.44
C GLY A 170 6.68 -23.05 -0.40
N TYR A 171 7.68 -22.53 0.33
CA TYR A 171 8.29 -23.25 1.46
C TYR A 171 7.51 -22.97 2.74
N GLU A 172 7.04 -24.01 3.41
CA GLU A 172 6.23 -23.87 4.62
C GLU A 172 7.09 -23.80 5.88
N GLU A 173 7.98 -24.78 6.04
CA GLU A 173 8.96 -24.81 7.11
C GLU A 173 10.23 -24.10 6.62
N VAL A 174 10.40 -22.87 7.10
CA VAL A 174 11.56 -22.03 6.81
C VAL A 174 12.29 -21.79 8.13
N PHE A 175 13.34 -22.57 8.37
CA PHE A 175 14.23 -22.36 9.51
C PHE A 175 15.43 -21.54 9.06
N ILE A 176 15.58 -20.38 9.67
CA ILE A 176 16.66 -19.43 9.39
C ILE A 176 17.40 -19.18 10.68
N ASP A 177 18.65 -19.60 10.68
CA ASP A 177 19.60 -19.37 11.76
C ASP A 177 20.81 -18.61 11.20
N TYR A 178 21.63 -18.05 12.08
CA TYR A 178 22.82 -17.32 11.67
C TYR A 178 24.03 -17.67 12.53
N THR A 179 25.20 -17.50 11.95
CA THR A 179 26.47 -17.59 12.66
C THR A 179 27.27 -16.32 12.38
N VAL A 180 27.74 -15.66 13.44
CA VAL A 180 28.61 -14.49 13.32
C VAL A 180 30.05 -14.94 13.56
N LYS A 181 30.93 -14.63 12.62
CA LYS A 181 32.37 -14.77 12.78
C LYS A 181 32.99 -13.39 12.95
N GLU A 182 33.72 -13.19 14.04
CA GLU A 182 34.49 -11.97 14.28
C GLU A 182 35.90 -12.16 13.70
N ASP A 183 36.32 -11.23 12.84
CA ASP A 183 37.67 -11.15 12.28
C ASP A 183 38.61 -10.38 13.22
N GLN A 184 39.92 -10.41 12.97
CA GLN A 184 40.93 -9.77 13.84
C GLN A 184 40.70 -8.25 14.02
N ASP A 185 40.05 -7.59 13.05
CA ASP A 185 39.73 -6.17 13.06
C ASP A 185 38.37 -5.84 13.72
N ARG A 186 37.78 -6.77 14.50
CA ARG A 186 36.42 -6.64 15.08
C ARG A 186 35.32 -6.45 14.03
N ALA A 187 35.63 -6.86 12.80
CA ALA A 187 34.72 -6.85 11.68
C ALA A 187 33.95 -8.18 11.66
N CYS A 188 32.62 -8.12 11.65
CA CYS A 188 31.75 -9.28 11.71
C CYS A 188 31.37 -9.75 10.30
N SER A 189 31.51 -11.05 10.06
CA SER A 189 30.98 -11.74 8.89
C SER A 189 29.77 -12.57 9.30
N LEU A 190 28.60 -12.26 8.74
CA LEU A 190 27.33 -12.92 9.03
C LEU A 190 27.08 -14.04 8.00
N LEU A 191 26.95 -15.28 8.48
CA LEU A 191 26.59 -16.42 7.64
C LEU A 191 25.18 -16.91 8.00
N TRP A 192 24.26 -16.82 7.05
CA TRP A 192 22.90 -17.33 7.17
C TRP A 192 22.84 -18.82 6.83
N LYS A 193 22.31 -19.62 7.76
CA LYS A 193 22.00 -21.04 7.56
C LYS A 193 20.50 -21.18 7.33
N ILE A 194 20.15 -21.67 6.15
CA ILE A 194 18.76 -21.80 5.72
C ILE A 194 18.45 -23.27 5.54
N GLN A 195 17.44 -23.75 6.26
CA GLN A 195 16.86 -25.07 6.03
C GLN A 195 15.44 -24.86 5.49
N LEU A 196 15.25 -25.26 4.24
CA LEU A 196 13.97 -25.20 3.55
C LEU A 196 13.41 -26.60 3.42
N LYS A 197 12.16 -26.77 3.83
CA LYS A 197 11.39 -27.95 3.46
C LYS A 197 10.24 -27.52 2.58
N LYS A 198 10.25 -27.99 1.33
CA LYS A 198 9.15 -27.74 0.41
C LYS A 198 7.94 -28.52 0.89
N SER A 199 6.80 -27.85 0.99
CA SER A 199 5.57 -28.51 1.42
C SER A 199 5.15 -29.48 0.31
N GLU A 200 4.99 -30.77 0.64
CA GLU A 200 4.28 -31.74 -0.21
C GLU A 200 2.75 -31.57 -0.09
N VAL A 201 2.31 -30.54 0.62
CA VAL A 201 0.90 -30.29 0.86
C VAL A 201 0.23 -29.85 -0.42
N THR A 202 -0.91 -30.46 -0.69
CA THR A 202 -1.81 -30.12 -1.77
C THR A 202 -3.05 -29.40 -1.23
N PHE A 203 -3.70 -28.67 -2.12
CA PHE A 203 -5.03 -28.15 -1.89
C PHE A 203 -6.02 -29.31 -1.81
N GLY A 204 -6.77 -29.39 -0.71
CA GLY A 204 -7.87 -30.31 -0.55
C GLY A 204 -9.18 -29.76 -1.05
N LYS A 205 -10.27 -30.22 -0.45
CA LYS A 205 -11.62 -29.74 -0.79
C LYS A 205 -11.80 -28.29 -0.33
N THR A 206 -12.68 -27.57 -1.01
CA THR A 206 -13.13 -26.26 -0.57
C THR A 206 -14.56 -26.38 -0.05
N ILE A 207 -14.76 -26.03 1.22
CA ILE A 207 -16.04 -26.05 1.90
C ILE A 207 -16.58 -24.61 1.93
N LEU A 208 -17.67 -24.37 1.21
CA LEU A 208 -18.37 -23.09 1.29
C LEU A 208 -19.14 -23.01 2.61
N LYS A 209 -18.91 -21.92 3.35
CA LYS A 209 -19.63 -21.57 4.58
C LYS A 209 -20.21 -20.17 4.42
N GLY A 210 -21.40 -19.95 4.99
CA GLY A 210 -22.08 -18.66 4.97
C GLY A 210 -23.38 -18.67 4.19
N ASN A 211 -24.04 -17.52 4.15
CA ASN A 211 -25.35 -17.35 3.52
C ASN A 211 -25.18 -16.67 2.16
N THR A 212 -25.42 -17.42 1.09
CA THR A 212 -25.39 -16.90 -0.28
C THR A 212 -26.49 -17.54 -1.09
N THR A 213 -27.18 -16.72 -1.87
CA THR A 213 -28.16 -17.17 -2.87
C THR A 213 -27.48 -17.60 -4.17
N ILE A 214 -26.17 -17.33 -4.32
CA ILE A 214 -25.38 -17.69 -5.49
C ILE A 214 -25.04 -19.18 -5.45
N PRO A 215 -25.39 -19.96 -6.49
CA PRO A 215 -25.03 -21.37 -6.55
C PRO A 215 -23.51 -21.58 -6.49
N PHE A 216 -23.07 -22.58 -5.73
CA PHE A 216 -21.64 -22.89 -5.53
C PHE A 216 -20.85 -23.01 -6.83
N ARG A 217 -21.45 -23.54 -7.91
CA ARG A 217 -20.79 -23.65 -9.23
C ARG A 217 -20.29 -22.33 -9.80
N PHE A 218 -20.88 -21.19 -9.43
CA PHE A 218 -20.43 -19.87 -9.88
C PHE A 218 -19.30 -19.35 -9.01
N ILE A 219 -19.38 -19.57 -7.70
CA ILE A 219 -18.31 -19.25 -6.74
C ILE A 219 -17.06 -20.08 -7.05
N GLN A 220 -17.25 -21.36 -7.37
CA GLN A 220 -16.16 -22.29 -7.69
C GLN A 220 -15.34 -21.84 -8.90
N ARG A 221 -15.93 -21.12 -9.85
CA ARG A 221 -15.21 -20.62 -11.04
C ARG A 221 -14.17 -19.57 -10.67
N GLU A 222 -14.41 -18.80 -9.61
CA GLU A 222 -13.47 -17.78 -9.13
C GLU A 222 -12.28 -18.39 -8.37
N ILE A 223 -12.39 -19.66 -7.94
CA ILE A 223 -11.32 -20.37 -7.27
C ILE A 223 -10.18 -20.63 -8.26
N SER A 224 -8.99 -20.16 -7.90
CA SER A 224 -7.83 -20.15 -8.81
C SER A 224 -6.96 -21.42 -8.74
N TYR A 225 -7.21 -22.29 -7.75
CA TYR A 225 -6.54 -23.58 -7.58
C TYR A 225 -7.49 -24.76 -7.80
N GLN A 226 -6.92 -25.95 -8.00
CA GLN A 226 -7.65 -27.21 -8.06
C GLN A 226 -7.28 -28.16 -6.91
N PRO A 227 -8.20 -29.01 -6.44
CA PRO A 227 -7.87 -30.07 -5.49
C PRO A 227 -6.72 -30.96 -6.03
N GLY A 228 -5.73 -31.27 -5.19
CA GLY A 228 -4.51 -32.00 -5.55
C GLY A 228 -3.38 -31.14 -6.11
N GLN A 229 -3.61 -29.86 -6.41
CA GLN A 229 -2.54 -28.92 -6.79
C GLN A 229 -1.65 -28.62 -5.57
N LEU A 230 -0.35 -28.41 -5.80
CA LEU A 230 0.58 -27.97 -4.74
C LEU A 230 0.09 -26.68 -4.08
N TRP A 231 0.21 -26.62 -2.76
CA TRP A 231 -0.21 -25.47 -1.97
C TRP A 231 0.57 -24.20 -2.35
N ASP A 232 -0.13 -23.17 -2.80
CA ASP A 232 0.41 -21.84 -3.09
C ASP A 232 -0.49 -20.74 -2.52
N VAL A 233 0.04 -19.97 -1.58
CA VAL A 233 -0.69 -18.86 -0.95
C VAL A 233 -1.15 -17.82 -1.99
N LYS A 234 -0.41 -17.65 -3.10
CA LYS A 234 -0.79 -16.71 -4.16
C LYS A 234 -2.12 -17.06 -4.81
N GLU A 235 -2.43 -18.35 -4.94
CA GLU A 235 -3.71 -18.80 -5.51
C GLU A 235 -4.88 -18.54 -4.55
N ILE A 236 -4.62 -18.57 -3.23
CA ILE A 236 -5.61 -18.17 -2.22
C ILE A 236 -5.86 -16.66 -2.31
N GLU A 237 -4.79 -15.85 -2.32
CA GLU A 237 -4.89 -14.38 -2.44
C GLU A 237 -5.63 -13.98 -3.73
N LYS A 238 -5.31 -14.63 -4.85
CA LYS A 238 -5.97 -14.42 -6.15
C LYS A 238 -7.45 -14.80 -6.12
N THR A 239 -7.79 -15.91 -5.45
CA THR A 239 -9.19 -16.33 -5.25
C THR A 239 -9.98 -15.31 -4.43
N ILE A 240 -9.41 -14.83 -3.32
CA ILE A 240 -10.02 -13.77 -2.49
C ILE A 240 -10.21 -12.50 -3.33
N GLY A 241 -9.18 -12.06 -4.05
CA GLY A 241 -9.23 -10.88 -4.91
C GLY A 241 -10.33 -10.97 -5.97
N ARG A 242 -10.39 -12.10 -6.70
CA ARG A 242 -11.44 -12.34 -7.72
C ARG A 242 -12.85 -12.25 -7.14
N LEU A 243 -13.09 -12.89 -5.99
CA LEU A 243 -14.38 -12.85 -5.31
C LEU A 243 -14.74 -11.44 -4.82
N GLN A 244 -13.78 -10.70 -4.27
CA GLN A 244 -14.00 -9.31 -3.83
C GLN A 244 -14.31 -8.39 -5.01
N GLU A 245 -13.64 -8.57 -6.14
CA GLU A 245 -13.83 -7.77 -7.34
C GLU A 245 -15.21 -7.99 -8.01
N LEU A 246 -15.94 -9.05 -7.68
CA LEU A 246 -17.33 -9.22 -8.10
C LEU A 246 -18.25 -8.15 -7.48
N ASP A 247 -17.88 -7.60 -6.32
CA ASP A 247 -18.67 -6.59 -5.59
C ASP A 247 -20.13 -7.07 -5.36
N VAL A 248 -20.31 -8.38 -5.15
CA VAL A 248 -21.58 -9.01 -4.72
C VAL A 248 -21.50 -9.58 -3.30
N PHE A 249 -20.31 -9.60 -2.71
CA PHE A 249 -20.04 -10.09 -1.37
C PHE A 249 -19.62 -8.95 -0.45
N GLU A 250 -20.11 -8.95 0.77
CA GLU A 250 -19.71 -8.00 1.82
C GLU A 250 -18.38 -8.44 2.44
N SER A 251 -18.25 -9.75 2.70
CA SER A 251 -17.05 -10.33 3.28
C SER A 251 -16.67 -11.63 2.57
N VAL A 252 -15.37 -11.81 2.37
CA VAL A 252 -14.76 -13.02 1.79
C VAL A 252 -13.56 -13.38 2.66
N HIS A 253 -13.68 -14.48 3.39
CA HIS A 253 -12.61 -15.00 4.24
C HIS A 253 -12.31 -16.44 3.87
N MET A 254 -11.03 -16.78 3.85
CA MET A 254 -10.59 -18.09 3.44
C MET A 254 -9.47 -18.56 4.35
N TYR A 255 -9.65 -19.74 4.95
CA TYR A 255 -8.72 -20.29 5.92
C TYR A 255 -8.73 -21.82 5.89
N PRO A 256 -7.61 -22.50 6.20
CA PRO A 256 -7.56 -23.95 6.31
C PRO A 256 -8.38 -24.44 7.51
N VAL A 257 -8.96 -25.64 7.40
CA VAL A 257 -9.56 -26.34 8.53
C VAL A 257 -8.45 -26.75 9.49
N GLU A 258 -8.58 -26.39 10.77
CA GLU A 258 -7.58 -26.66 11.82
C GLU A 258 -7.14 -28.13 11.86
N ASP A 259 -8.08 -29.06 11.72
CA ASP A 259 -7.81 -30.51 11.73
C ASP A 259 -6.99 -31.01 10.53
N THR A 260 -6.99 -30.28 9.42
CA THR A 260 -6.23 -30.65 8.20
C THR A 260 -4.87 -29.96 8.09
N LEU A 261 -4.47 -29.17 9.09
CA LEU A 261 -3.20 -28.43 9.05
C LEU A 261 -1.97 -29.34 8.94
N TYR A 262 -2.06 -30.57 9.45
CA TYR A 262 -0.98 -31.57 9.41
C TYR A 262 -1.16 -32.60 8.29
N ASP A 263 -2.27 -32.55 7.56
CA ASP A 263 -2.52 -33.46 6.45
C ASP A 263 -1.76 -33.01 5.21
N LYS A 264 -1.39 -33.99 4.38
CA LYS A 264 -0.90 -33.71 3.01
C LYS A 264 -1.96 -33.02 2.17
N ASP A 265 -3.24 -33.15 2.51
CA ASP A 265 -4.34 -32.54 1.78
C ASP A 265 -5.08 -31.51 2.64
N ARG A 266 -4.84 -30.21 2.39
CA ARG A 266 -5.39 -29.13 3.21
C ARG A 266 -6.75 -28.67 2.72
N THR A 267 -7.77 -28.97 3.51
CA THR A 267 -9.13 -28.51 3.22
C THR A 267 -9.28 -27.04 3.61
N LEU A 268 -9.92 -26.26 2.73
CA LEU A 268 -10.13 -24.83 2.91
C LEU A 268 -11.59 -24.53 3.20
N ILE A 269 -11.86 -23.70 4.21
CA ILE A 269 -13.17 -23.09 4.44
C ILE A 269 -13.20 -21.74 3.74
N LEU A 270 -14.16 -21.58 2.84
CA LEU A 270 -14.48 -20.33 2.19
C LEU A 270 -15.72 -19.75 2.87
N ASN A 271 -15.53 -18.79 3.77
CA ASN A 271 -16.60 -18.10 4.47
C ASN A 271 -17.00 -16.83 3.70
N ILE A 272 -18.23 -16.80 3.17
CA ILE A 272 -18.73 -15.71 2.34
C ILE A 272 -20.06 -15.19 2.89
N VAL A 273 -20.20 -13.87 2.89
CA VAL A 273 -21.47 -13.18 3.17
C VAL A 273 -21.86 -12.37 1.94
N GLU A 274 -23.04 -12.65 1.38
CA GLU A 274 -23.61 -11.87 0.27
C GLU A 274 -23.93 -10.44 0.72
N ASN A 275 -23.63 -9.46 -0.13
CA ASN A 275 -23.89 -8.05 0.13
C ASN A 275 -25.38 -7.72 -0.06
N GLU A 276 -25.81 -6.55 0.40
CA GLU A 276 -27.17 -6.07 0.21
C GLU A 276 -27.52 -6.03 -1.29
N LYS A 277 -28.67 -6.64 -1.63
CA LYS A 277 -29.13 -6.78 -3.01
C LYS A 277 -29.33 -5.43 -3.71
N TYR A 278 -29.79 -4.42 -2.98
CA TYR A 278 -30.08 -3.09 -3.51
C TYR A 278 -29.22 -2.05 -2.81
N GLU A 279 -28.52 -1.23 -3.58
CA GLU A 279 -27.75 -0.11 -3.03
C GLU A 279 -28.05 1.18 -3.81
N VAL A 280 -28.23 2.28 -3.08
CA VAL A 280 -28.38 3.62 -3.64
C VAL A 280 -27.19 4.47 -3.22
N ARG A 281 -26.45 4.99 -4.20
CA ARG A 281 -25.35 5.94 -3.99
C ARG A 281 -25.79 7.32 -4.45
N GLY A 282 -25.69 8.31 -3.57
CA GLY A 282 -25.85 9.73 -3.92
C GLY A 282 -24.49 10.39 -4.16
N ARG A 283 -24.39 11.24 -5.20
CA ARG A 283 -23.19 12.02 -5.50
C ARG A 283 -23.54 13.50 -5.56
N VAL A 284 -22.88 14.31 -4.75
CA VAL A 284 -22.91 15.77 -4.82
C VAL A 284 -21.49 16.31 -4.78
N GLY A 285 -21.21 17.33 -5.56
CA GLY A 285 -19.87 17.91 -5.61
C GLY A 285 -19.82 19.22 -6.37
N PHE A 286 -18.64 19.81 -6.37
CA PHE A 286 -18.34 21.03 -7.10
C PHE A 286 -17.18 20.78 -8.04
N GLN A 287 -17.33 21.17 -9.29
CA GLN A 287 -16.33 21.00 -10.34
C GLN A 287 -15.86 22.37 -10.80
N TYR A 288 -14.55 22.62 -10.69
CA TYR A 288 -13.90 23.81 -11.23
C TYR A 288 -13.12 23.47 -12.49
N THR A 289 -13.45 24.13 -13.61
CA THR A 289 -12.85 23.90 -14.92
C THR A 289 -11.79 24.94 -15.31
N GLY A 290 -11.49 25.92 -14.45
CA GLY A 290 -10.50 27.00 -14.67
C GLY A 290 -11.06 28.24 -15.41
N GLY A 291 -10.77 29.45 -14.91
CA GLY A 291 -11.10 30.75 -15.54
C GLY A 291 -11.75 31.79 -14.61
N VAL A 292 -11.76 33.08 -14.99
CA VAL A 292 -12.46 34.18 -14.27
C VAL A 292 -13.93 34.25 -14.76
N GLN A 293 -14.87 34.19 -13.82
CA GLN A 293 -16.34 34.19 -13.97
C GLN A 293 -16.93 32.94 -14.68
N ARG A 294 -17.66 32.09 -13.92
CA ARG A 294 -18.42 30.87 -14.32
C ARG A 294 -17.66 29.56 -14.61
N ALA A 295 -16.43 29.41 -14.13
CA ALA A 295 -15.64 28.18 -14.30
C ALA A 295 -16.02 27.07 -13.29
N ALA A 296 -17.17 27.20 -12.65
CA ALA A 296 -17.60 26.46 -11.48
C ALA A 296 -19.00 25.90 -11.74
N THR A 297 -19.18 24.59 -11.62
CA THR A 297 -20.49 23.93 -11.68
C THR A 297 -20.68 23.01 -10.50
N TYR A 298 -21.91 22.93 -10.02
CA TYR A 298 -22.30 21.82 -9.15
C TYR A 298 -22.45 20.55 -10.01
N LYS A 299 -22.11 19.42 -9.40
CA LYS A 299 -22.37 18.08 -9.90
C LYS A 299 -23.33 17.40 -8.94
N ALA A 300 -24.43 16.87 -9.46
CA ALA A 300 -25.36 16.04 -8.73
C ALA A 300 -25.64 14.77 -9.53
N GLY A 301 -25.73 13.64 -8.86
CA GLY A 301 -25.96 12.37 -9.52
C GLY A 301 -26.26 11.26 -8.52
N GLY A 302 -26.53 10.08 -9.06
CA GLY A 302 -26.72 8.90 -8.26
C GLY A 302 -26.52 7.63 -9.06
N THR A 303 -26.32 6.54 -8.33
CA THR A 303 -26.24 5.20 -8.88
C THR A 303 -27.16 4.28 -8.09
N PHE A 304 -28.02 3.55 -8.78
CA PHE A 304 -28.79 2.45 -8.22
C PHE A 304 -28.16 1.13 -8.67
N ILE A 305 -27.79 0.29 -7.72
CA ILE A 305 -27.11 -0.99 -7.96
C ILE A 305 -28.05 -2.11 -7.52
N ILE A 306 -28.25 -3.08 -8.40
CA ILE A 306 -28.88 -4.35 -8.09
C ILE A 306 -27.81 -5.44 -8.22
N ARG A 307 -27.44 -6.05 -7.09
CA ARG A 307 -26.50 -7.16 -7.04
C ARG A 307 -27.23 -8.47 -7.25
N ASN A 308 -26.57 -9.36 -7.98
CA ASN A 308 -26.99 -10.73 -8.21
C ASN A 308 -28.45 -10.90 -8.70
N PRO A 309 -28.96 -10.11 -9.67
CA PRO A 309 -30.35 -10.17 -10.06
C PRO A 309 -30.76 -11.52 -10.68
N LEU A 310 -29.85 -12.24 -11.36
CA LEU A 310 -30.10 -13.56 -11.95
C LEU A 310 -29.45 -14.73 -11.19
N HIS A 311 -28.93 -14.51 -9.98
CA HIS A 311 -28.22 -15.53 -9.20
C HIS A 311 -26.96 -16.07 -9.89
N HIS A 312 -26.25 -15.21 -10.64
CA HIS A 312 -25.04 -15.56 -11.39
C HIS A 312 -23.82 -14.72 -10.98
N ALA A 313 -23.86 -14.11 -9.78
CA ALA A 313 -22.90 -13.10 -9.35
C ALA A 313 -22.85 -11.88 -10.30
N ASP A 314 -23.92 -11.67 -11.05
CA ASP A 314 -24.14 -10.59 -11.99
C ASP A 314 -24.49 -9.27 -11.28
N LYS A 315 -24.37 -8.14 -11.97
CA LYS A 315 -24.66 -6.82 -11.38
C LYS A 315 -25.33 -5.91 -12.39
N LEU A 316 -26.42 -5.25 -12.00
CA LEU A 316 -27.08 -4.22 -12.80
C LEU A 316 -26.89 -2.86 -12.13
N GLU A 317 -26.37 -1.89 -12.87
CA GLU A 317 -26.10 -0.54 -12.39
C GLU A 317 -26.80 0.49 -13.27
N LEU A 318 -27.61 1.33 -12.65
CA LEU A 318 -28.22 2.50 -13.27
C LEU A 318 -27.57 3.75 -12.72
N SER A 319 -26.82 4.48 -13.53
CA SER A 319 -26.11 5.68 -13.14
C SER A 319 -26.59 6.90 -13.90
N GLY A 320 -26.71 8.02 -13.18
CA GLY A 320 -27.01 9.33 -13.75
C GLY A 320 -26.18 10.40 -13.09
N ASP A 321 -25.54 11.26 -13.88
CA ASP A 321 -24.82 12.44 -13.41
C ASP A 321 -25.23 13.66 -14.22
N ALA A 322 -25.49 14.76 -13.55
CA ALA A 322 -25.85 16.03 -14.14
C ALA A 322 -24.93 17.16 -13.63
N THR A 323 -24.47 17.97 -14.58
CA THR A 323 -23.84 19.27 -14.37
C THR A 323 -24.47 20.29 -15.31
N LEU A 324 -24.04 21.55 -15.25
CA LEU A 324 -24.42 22.54 -16.25
C LEU A 324 -23.87 22.20 -17.66
N PHE A 325 -22.74 21.51 -17.73
CA PHE A 325 -22.02 21.23 -18.98
C PHE A 325 -22.33 19.87 -19.60
N TYR A 326 -22.72 18.89 -18.80
CA TYR A 326 -23.02 17.54 -19.30
C TYR A 326 -24.09 16.86 -18.45
N ARG A 327 -24.85 15.98 -19.09
CA ARG A 327 -25.79 15.07 -18.46
C ARG A 327 -25.54 13.68 -19.03
N ASN A 328 -25.14 12.77 -18.16
CA ASN A 328 -24.80 11.41 -18.52
C ASN A 328 -25.76 10.47 -17.84
N PHE A 329 -26.24 9.49 -18.60
CA PHE A 329 -27.05 8.40 -18.10
C PHE A 329 -26.50 7.11 -18.69
N ASP A 330 -26.21 6.13 -17.83
CA ASP A 330 -25.80 4.80 -18.27
C ASP A 330 -26.48 3.69 -17.48
N LEU A 331 -26.92 2.67 -18.21
CA LEU A 331 -27.37 1.39 -17.69
C LEU A 331 -26.29 0.36 -18.03
N ARG A 332 -25.79 -0.34 -17.03
CA ARG A 332 -24.71 -1.32 -17.17
C ARG A 332 -25.10 -2.64 -16.55
N TYR A 333 -24.97 -3.72 -17.30
CA TYR A 333 -25.13 -5.08 -16.82
C TYR A 333 -23.80 -5.82 -16.91
N SER A 334 -23.29 -6.26 -15.76
CA SER A 334 -21.98 -6.89 -15.59
C SER A 334 -22.15 -8.39 -15.45
N ILE A 335 -21.46 -9.13 -16.31
CA ILE A 335 -21.44 -10.59 -16.38
C ILE A 335 -20.01 -11.05 -16.06
N PRO A 336 -19.81 -11.73 -14.92
CA PRO A 336 -18.48 -12.17 -14.50
C PRO A 336 -17.81 -13.17 -15.46
N TRP A 337 -18.59 -14.11 -16.00
CA TRP A 337 -18.11 -15.19 -16.86
C TRP A 337 -18.95 -15.28 -18.14
N LEU A 338 -18.30 -15.11 -19.29
CA LEU A 338 -18.92 -15.29 -20.60
C LEU A 338 -18.53 -16.67 -21.17
N PHE A 339 -19.52 -17.49 -21.55
CA PHE A 339 -19.31 -18.83 -22.14
C PHE A 339 -18.39 -19.77 -21.32
N ASN A 340 -18.43 -19.68 -19.99
CA ASN A 340 -17.53 -20.39 -19.06
C ASN A 340 -16.05 -20.01 -19.16
N SER A 341 -15.73 -18.87 -19.80
CA SER A 341 -14.40 -18.25 -19.73
C SER A 341 -14.39 -17.11 -18.71
N PRO A 342 -13.26 -16.86 -18.02
CA PRO A 342 -13.10 -15.80 -17.01
C PRO A 342 -13.04 -14.38 -17.60
N ILE A 343 -13.83 -14.13 -18.66
CA ILE A 343 -13.85 -12.86 -19.39
C ILE A 343 -14.96 -12.01 -18.80
N ARG A 344 -14.58 -10.98 -18.03
CA ARG A 344 -15.53 -10.02 -17.47
C ARG A 344 -16.15 -9.23 -18.60
N THR A 345 -17.46 -9.29 -18.69
CA THR A 345 -18.22 -8.71 -19.80
C THR A 345 -19.22 -7.71 -19.27
N TYR A 346 -19.37 -6.58 -19.95
CA TYR A 346 -20.31 -5.53 -19.57
C TYR A 346 -21.15 -5.16 -20.78
N LEU A 347 -22.47 -5.23 -20.63
CA LEU A 347 -23.39 -4.63 -21.58
C LEU A 347 -23.74 -3.23 -21.05
N LYS A 348 -23.38 -2.20 -21.80
CA LYS A 348 -23.62 -0.80 -21.41
C LYS A 348 -24.49 -0.10 -22.44
N ALA A 349 -25.62 0.43 -22.02
CA ALA A 349 -26.41 1.39 -22.79
C ALA A 349 -26.19 2.78 -22.18
N TYR A 350 -25.96 3.79 -23.01
CA TYR A 350 -25.69 5.14 -22.53
C TYR A 350 -26.37 6.22 -23.36
N HIS A 351 -26.66 7.34 -22.69
CA HIS A 351 -27.16 8.57 -23.26
C HIS A 351 -26.40 9.73 -22.60
N ASN A 352 -25.54 10.39 -23.37
CA ASN A 352 -24.77 11.53 -22.93
C ASN A 352 -25.18 12.76 -23.73
N LYS A 353 -25.49 13.84 -23.02
CA LYS A 353 -25.73 15.16 -23.58
C LYS A 353 -24.66 16.11 -23.07
N TYR A 354 -23.93 16.73 -23.99
CA TYR A 354 -22.91 17.72 -23.70
C TYR A 354 -23.37 19.10 -24.19
N ASN A 355 -23.35 20.07 -23.30
CA ASN A 355 -23.54 21.48 -23.61
C ASN A 355 -22.15 22.15 -23.58
N GLN A 356 -21.55 22.30 -24.75
CA GLN A 356 -20.19 22.80 -24.94
C GLN A 356 -20.23 24.23 -25.49
N PRO A 357 -19.29 25.15 -25.22
CA PRO A 357 -18.51 25.46 -24.03
C PRO A 357 -19.01 26.76 -23.34
N VAL A 358 -18.46 27.09 -22.17
CA VAL A 358 -18.56 28.46 -21.59
C VAL A 358 -17.20 29.18 -21.63
N TYR A 359 -16.32 28.94 -22.61
CA TYR A 359 -15.18 29.85 -22.88
C TYR A 359 -14.86 29.92 -24.38
N LEU A 360 -15.33 31.00 -25.02
CA LEU A 360 -14.88 31.73 -26.24
C LEU A 360 -15.43 33.16 -26.05
N GLY A 361 -15.12 33.77 -24.91
CA GLY A 361 -15.58 35.11 -24.51
C GLY A 361 -17.09 35.27 -24.22
N GLY A 362 -17.94 34.23 -24.39
CA GLY A 362 -19.40 34.32 -24.22
C GLY A 362 -19.99 33.36 -23.17
N GLY A 363 -21.04 33.81 -22.47
CA GLY A 363 -21.70 33.10 -21.36
C GLY A 363 -22.75 32.04 -21.72
N ALA A 364 -22.89 31.70 -23.01
CA ALA A 364 -23.86 30.72 -23.52
C ALA A 364 -23.15 29.58 -24.27
N PRO A 365 -23.65 28.33 -24.21
CA PRO A 365 -23.06 27.21 -24.93
C PRO A 365 -22.97 27.51 -26.43
N TYR A 366 -21.89 27.09 -27.06
CA TYR A 366 -21.65 27.27 -28.49
C TYR A 366 -22.33 26.17 -29.32
N TYR A 367 -22.39 24.94 -28.79
CA TYR A 367 -23.07 23.81 -29.38
C TYR A 367 -23.54 22.79 -28.35
N GLN A 368 -24.51 21.97 -28.75
CA GLN A 368 -24.96 20.80 -28.02
C GLN A 368 -24.55 19.55 -28.80
N ALA A 369 -23.97 18.58 -28.12
CA ALA A 369 -23.66 17.28 -28.68
C ALA A 369 -24.42 16.19 -27.94
N LEU A 370 -24.94 15.24 -28.70
CA LEU A 370 -25.65 14.08 -28.19
C LEU A 370 -24.89 12.82 -28.61
N GLN A 371 -24.68 11.91 -27.66
CA GLN A 371 -24.00 10.64 -27.88
C GLN A 371 -24.84 9.55 -27.21
N GLN A 372 -25.29 8.57 -27.99
CA GLN A 372 -26.15 7.50 -27.52
C GLN A 372 -25.68 6.19 -28.11
N GLY A 373 -25.63 5.13 -27.32
CA GLY A 373 -25.21 3.87 -27.88
C GLY A 373 -25.38 2.70 -26.94
N VAL A 374 -25.06 1.53 -27.50
CA VAL A 374 -24.97 0.27 -26.78
C VAL A 374 -23.59 -0.30 -27.07
N ALA A 375 -22.89 -0.71 -26.02
CA ALA A 375 -21.56 -1.28 -26.07
C ALA A 375 -21.54 -2.62 -25.35
N LEU A 376 -20.90 -3.62 -25.96
CA LEU A 376 -20.38 -4.77 -25.23
C LEU A 376 -18.90 -4.51 -24.97
N SER A 377 -18.53 -4.50 -23.69
CA SER A 377 -17.16 -4.32 -23.24
C SER A 377 -16.68 -5.61 -22.59
N PHE A 378 -15.40 -5.90 -22.72
CA PHE A 378 -14.74 -6.97 -21.96
C PHE A 378 -13.41 -6.47 -21.42
N ASP A 379 -13.04 -6.94 -20.24
CA ASP A 379 -11.69 -6.74 -19.71
C ASP A 379 -11.21 -7.97 -18.96
N GLU A 380 -9.89 -8.13 -18.93
CA GLU A 380 -9.22 -9.15 -18.15
C GLU A 380 -7.88 -8.62 -17.66
N GLN A 381 -7.46 -9.13 -16.51
CA GLN A 381 -6.18 -8.81 -15.91
C GLN A 381 -5.25 -10.02 -15.98
N PHE A 382 -4.11 -9.83 -16.64
CA PHE A 382 -3.01 -10.77 -16.64
C PHE A 382 -1.78 -10.12 -15.98
N GLU A 383 -1.39 -10.65 -14.83
CA GLU A 383 -0.34 -10.09 -13.97
C GLU A 383 -0.60 -8.60 -13.66
N LYS A 384 0.23 -7.70 -14.21
CA LYS A 384 0.17 -6.24 -14.05
C LYS A 384 -0.44 -5.53 -15.26
N VAL A 385 -0.94 -6.27 -16.25
CA VAL A 385 -1.50 -5.76 -17.49
C VAL A 385 -2.99 -6.01 -17.50
N LYS A 386 -3.77 -4.94 -17.56
CA LYS A 386 -5.20 -4.98 -17.84
C LYS A 386 -5.41 -4.72 -19.33
N TYR A 387 -6.03 -5.65 -20.01
CA TYR A 387 -6.42 -5.47 -21.41
C TYR A 387 -7.92 -5.63 -21.54
N GLY A 388 -8.49 -4.98 -22.54
CA GLY A 388 -9.91 -5.04 -22.76
C GLY A 388 -10.30 -4.38 -24.07
N GLY A 389 -11.57 -4.41 -24.37
CA GLY A 389 -12.10 -3.75 -25.55
C GLY A 389 -13.58 -3.49 -25.41
N SER A 390 -14.04 -2.45 -26.10
CA SER A 390 -15.47 -2.18 -26.26
C SER A 390 -15.84 -2.24 -27.72
N PHE A 391 -16.99 -2.81 -28.05
CA PHE A 391 -17.54 -2.76 -29.39
C PHE A 391 -19.04 -2.50 -29.33
N GLY A 392 -19.58 -1.84 -30.34
CA GLY A 392 -21.00 -1.50 -30.32
C GLY A 392 -21.43 -0.54 -31.39
N VAL A 393 -22.63 -0.01 -31.19
CA VAL A 393 -23.24 0.98 -32.08
C VAL A 393 -23.42 2.27 -31.32
N GLU A 394 -22.92 3.37 -31.89
CA GLU A 394 -22.94 4.71 -31.31
C GLU A 394 -23.54 5.70 -32.30
N GLY A 395 -24.60 6.38 -31.89
CA GLY A 395 -25.20 7.50 -32.60
C GLY A 395 -24.74 8.83 -32.02
N MET A 396 -24.21 9.70 -32.88
CA MET A 396 -23.73 11.03 -32.50
C MET A 396 -24.43 12.12 -33.30
N SER A 397 -24.74 13.24 -32.66
CA SER A 397 -25.20 14.44 -33.37
C SER A 397 -24.66 15.71 -32.73
N VAL A 398 -24.50 16.74 -33.55
CA VAL A 398 -24.07 18.08 -33.12
C VAL A 398 -25.08 19.10 -33.60
N GLN A 399 -25.53 19.95 -32.70
CA GLN A 399 -26.48 21.03 -32.95
C GLN A 399 -25.90 22.35 -32.47
N SER A 400 -26.05 23.41 -33.26
CA SER A 400 -25.70 24.77 -32.86
C SER A 400 -26.71 25.75 -33.45
N GLU A 401 -27.09 26.74 -32.65
CA GLU A 401 -27.96 27.85 -33.07
C GLU A 401 -27.14 29.08 -33.50
N ARG A 402 -25.80 29.03 -33.39
CA ARG A 402 -24.94 30.15 -33.73
C ARG A 402 -24.65 30.21 -35.23
N ALA A 403 -24.93 31.37 -35.83
CA ALA A 403 -24.52 31.67 -37.19
C ALA A 403 -23.00 31.55 -37.32
N GLY A 404 -22.53 30.86 -38.37
CA GLY A 404 -21.11 30.68 -38.64
C GLY A 404 -20.40 29.59 -37.83
N PHE A 405 -21.13 28.78 -37.02
CA PHE A 405 -20.54 27.67 -36.26
C PHE A 405 -19.62 26.77 -37.11
N ALA A 406 -20.11 26.34 -38.27
CA ALA A 406 -19.39 25.45 -39.19
C ALA A 406 -18.03 26.02 -39.60
N ASN A 407 -17.96 27.33 -39.87
CA ASN A 407 -16.73 27.99 -40.27
C ASN A 407 -15.77 28.15 -39.08
N THR A 408 -16.26 28.55 -37.91
CA THR A 408 -15.40 28.75 -36.73
C THR A 408 -14.82 27.45 -36.20
N MET A 409 -15.61 26.39 -36.21
CA MET A 409 -15.17 25.07 -35.75
C MET A 409 -14.49 24.26 -36.86
N ASP A 410 -14.41 24.77 -38.09
CA ASP A 410 -13.98 24.01 -39.26
C ASP A 410 -14.68 22.63 -39.27
N TYR A 411 -16.01 22.66 -39.34
CA TYR A 411 -16.89 21.50 -39.28
C TYR A 411 -17.87 21.52 -40.46
N ASP A 412 -18.08 20.37 -41.10
CA ASP A 412 -18.94 20.27 -42.27
C ASP A 412 -20.39 20.66 -41.92
N SER A 413 -20.85 21.76 -42.53
CA SER A 413 -22.21 22.27 -42.37
C SER A 413 -23.30 21.26 -42.74
N GLN A 414 -23.01 20.30 -43.63
CA GLN A 414 -23.96 19.26 -44.03
C GLN A 414 -24.18 18.20 -42.94
N LEU A 415 -23.30 18.10 -41.96
CA LEU A 415 -23.40 17.16 -40.84
C LEU A 415 -24.11 17.78 -39.62
N LEU A 416 -24.28 19.11 -39.60
CA LEU A 416 -25.00 19.79 -38.52
C LEU A 416 -26.45 19.33 -38.43
N GLY A 417 -26.88 19.01 -37.20
CA GLY A 417 -28.21 18.51 -36.90
C GLY A 417 -28.47 17.06 -37.32
N LYS A 418 -27.57 16.44 -38.10
CA LYS A 418 -27.71 15.03 -38.49
C LYS A 418 -27.24 14.11 -37.37
N LYS A 419 -27.95 12.99 -37.22
CA LYS A 419 -27.53 11.89 -36.35
C LYS A 419 -26.75 10.89 -37.19
N ILE A 420 -25.44 10.82 -36.95
CA ILE A 420 -24.55 9.89 -37.61
C ILE A 420 -24.43 8.65 -36.73
N THR A 421 -24.57 7.47 -37.32
CA THR A 421 -24.49 6.19 -36.60
C THR A 421 -23.20 5.49 -37.00
N TYR A 422 -22.45 5.05 -36.00
CA TYR A 422 -21.18 4.38 -36.15
C TYR A 422 -21.27 2.98 -35.57
N LEU A 423 -20.69 2.00 -36.26
CA LEU A 423 -20.16 0.82 -35.60
C LEU A 423 -18.80 1.20 -35.03
N PHE A 424 -18.53 0.90 -33.76
CA PHE A 424 -17.25 1.24 -33.16
C PHE A 424 -16.59 0.02 -32.50
N ALA A 425 -15.26 0.07 -32.44
CA ALA A 425 -14.43 -0.84 -31.66
C ALA A 425 -13.32 -0.04 -30.99
N GLU A 426 -13.09 -0.27 -29.70
CA GLU A 426 -12.11 0.44 -28.88
C GLU A 426 -11.35 -0.56 -27.99
N PRO A 427 -10.34 -1.27 -28.53
CA PRO A 427 -9.37 -1.98 -27.70
C PRO A 427 -8.53 -1.02 -26.85
N MET A 428 -8.24 -1.45 -25.63
CA MET A 428 -7.43 -0.73 -24.66
C MET A 428 -6.46 -1.65 -23.90
N MET A 429 -5.34 -1.09 -23.48
CA MET A 429 -4.37 -1.73 -22.61
C MET A 429 -3.90 -0.74 -21.55
N LEU A 430 -3.92 -1.18 -20.29
CA LEU A 430 -3.49 -0.44 -19.12
C LEU A 430 -2.42 -1.26 -18.37
N ILE A 431 -1.28 -0.66 -18.12
CA ILE A 431 -0.21 -1.21 -17.29
C ILE A 431 -0.07 -0.27 -16.10
N ASP A 432 -0.31 -0.75 -14.89
CA ASP A 432 -0.13 0.04 -13.66
C ASP A 432 0.82 -0.68 -12.71
N GLN A 433 2.01 -0.11 -12.54
CA GLN A 433 3.06 -0.61 -11.63
C GLN A 433 3.38 0.40 -10.52
N ARG A 434 2.49 1.34 -10.25
CA ARG A 434 2.66 2.28 -9.15
C ARG A 434 2.57 1.54 -7.81
N ASN A 435 3.36 1.98 -6.84
CA ASN A 435 3.35 1.40 -5.49
C ASN A 435 2.08 1.73 -4.69
N ASP A 436 1.48 2.89 -4.96
CA ASP A 436 0.22 3.33 -4.38
C ASP A 436 -0.66 3.98 -5.46
N ALA A 437 -1.95 3.68 -5.48
CA ALA A 437 -2.86 4.16 -6.50
C ALA A 437 -3.24 5.65 -6.34
N LEU A 438 -3.26 6.15 -5.09
CA LEU A 438 -3.69 7.49 -4.71
C LEU A 438 -2.52 8.46 -4.55
N ASN A 439 -1.46 8.03 -3.84
CA ASN A 439 -0.28 8.83 -3.53
C ASN A 439 1.00 8.09 -3.96
N PRO A 440 1.22 7.90 -5.27
CA PRO A 440 2.38 7.15 -5.77
C PRO A 440 3.69 7.87 -5.42
N THR A 441 4.69 7.11 -4.98
CA THR A 441 6.08 7.60 -4.81
C THR A 441 7.05 6.93 -5.77
N MET A 442 6.71 5.74 -6.28
CA MET A 442 7.51 5.00 -7.25
C MET A 442 6.63 4.24 -8.25
N GLY A 443 7.15 4.04 -9.46
CA GLY A 443 6.55 3.21 -10.50
C GLY A 443 5.99 4.02 -11.66
N TYR A 444 5.21 3.37 -12.51
CA TYR A 444 4.67 4.00 -13.71
C TYR A 444 3.29 3.45 -14.07
N MET A 445 2.56 4.21 -14.88
CA MET A 445 1.27 3.85 -15.46
C MET A 445 1.28 4.19 -16.95
N SER A 446 0.90 3.23 -17.79
CA SER A 446 0.75 3.40 -19.24
C SER A 446 -0.65 3.00 -19.68
N LEU A 447 -1.34 3.86 -20.42
CA LEU A 447 -2.63 3.59 -21.02
C LEU A 447 -2.53 3.80 -22.54
N LEU A 448 -2.93 2.79 -23.31
CA LEU A 448 -3.04 2.85 -24.76
C LEU A 448 -4.47 2.50 -25.16
N SER A 449 -5.07 3.28 -26.06
CA SER A 449 -6.40 3.02 -26.63
C SER A 449 -6.41 3.36 -28.13
N VAL A 450 -7.07 2.50 -28.91
CA VAL A 450 -7.35 2.71 -30.34
C VAL A 450 -8.85 2.65 -30.53
N LYS A 451 -9.51 3.76 -30.86
CA LYS A 451 -10.95 3.81 -31.19
C LYS A 451 -11.14 3.87 -32.70
N GLY A 452 -11.71 2.82 -33.30
CA GLY A 452 -12.19 2.83 -34.68
C GLY A 452 -13.68 3.13 -34.72
N MET A 453 -14.09 4.12 -35.51
CA MET A 453 -15.50 4.44 -35.76
C MET A 453 -15.78 4.31 -37.26
N PHE A 454 -16.74 3.47 -37.61
CA PHE A 454 -17.08 3.11 -38.98
C PHE A 454 -18.49 3.61 -39.30
N ASP A 455 -18.55 4.58 -40.19
CA ASP A 455 -19.77 5.15 -40.76
C ASP A 455 -19.92 4.69 -42.21
N VAL A 456 -21.11 4.20 -42.55
CA VAL A 456 -21.43 3.66 -43.87
C VAL A 456 -22.06 4.72 -44.79
N GLN A 457 -22.60 5.82 -44.24
CA GLN A 457 -23.46 6.75 -44.97
C GLN A 457 -22.80 8.10 -45.26
N HIS A 458 -22.10 8.69 -44.29
CA HIS A 458 -21.64 10.09 -44.36
C HIS A 458 -20.13 10.23 -44.58
N GLN A 459 -19.42 9.12 -44.76
CA GLN A 459 -17.95 9.07 -44.94
C GLN A 459 -17.18 9.73 -43.79
N THR A 460 -17.70 9.66 -42.57
CA THR A 460 -17.09 10.26 -41.38
C THR A 460 -16.22 9.29 -40.56
N SER A 461 -15.95 8.09 -41.10
CA SER A 461 -15.15 7.05 -40.44
C SER A 461 -13.76 7.55 -40.04
N PHE A 462 -13.31 7.18 -38.85
CA PHE A 462 -11.98 7.56 -38.35
C PHE A 462 -11.38 6.51 -37.43
N PHE A 463 -10.05 6.57 -37.26
CA PHE A 463 -9.34 5.88 -36.20
C PHE A 463 -8.67 6.89 -35.28
N ARG A 464 -8.92 6.79 -33.98
CA ARG A 464 -8.31 7.65 -32.96
C ARG A 464 -7.37 6.81 -32.10
N PHE A 465 -6.09 7.13 -32.17
CA PHE A 465 -5.07 6.58 -31.27
C PHE A 465 -4.87 7.53 -30.10
N SER A 466 -4.77 6.98 -28.90
CA SER A 466 -4.41 7.74 -27.69
C SER A 466 -3.46 6.93 -26.82
N GLY A 467 -2.44 7.62 -26.31
CA GLY A 467 -1.45 7.08 -25.40
C GLY A 467 -1.19 8.03 -24.25
N GLU A 468 -1.09 7.48 -23.05
CA GLU A 468 -0.74 8.21 -21.85
C GLU A 468 0.29 7.42 -21.06
N HIS A 469 1.35 8.09 -20.63
CA HIS A 469 2.39 7.52 -19.80
C HIS A 469 2.69 8.45 -18.63
N THR A 470 2.62 7.92 -17.42
CA THR A 470 2.99 8.61 -16.19
C THR A 470 4.09 7.82 -15.50
N ILE A 471 5.18 8.47 -15.13
CA ILE A 471 6.27 7.89 -14.35
C ILE A 471 6.47 8.73 -13.09
N VAL A 472 6.64 8.05 -11.96
CA VAL A 472 6.86 8.66 -10.65
C VAL A 472 8.09 8.02 -10.04
N GLN A 473 9.03 8.84 -9.58
CA GLN A 473 10.29 8.38 -9.01
C GLN A 473 10.62 9.22 -7.77
N GLN A 474 10.82 8.54 -6.65
CA GLN A 474 11.40 9.13 -5.45
C GLN A 474 12.91 9.29 -5.66
N VAL A 475 13.39 10.53 -5.58
CA VAL A 475 14.82 10.87 -5.76
C VAL A 475 15.49 11.14 -4.42
N MET A 476 14.73 11.63 -3.45
CA MET A 476 15.15 11.79 -2.05
C MET A 476 13.97 11.44 -1.14
N PRO A 477 14.18 11.15 0.17
CA PRO A 477 13.10 10.80 1.09
C PRO A 477 11.93 11.80 1.09
N SER A 478 12.21 13.09 0.91
CA SER A 478 11.23 14.18 0.85
C SER A 478 10.88 14.66 -0.56
N LEU A 479 11.49 14.10 -1.62
CA LEU A 479 11.35 14.58 -2.99
C LEU A 479 10.93 13.47 -3.95
N VAL A 480 9.75 13.65 -4.54
CA VAL A 480 9.20 12.80 -5.58
C VAL A 480 9.07 13.59 -6.88
N LEU A 481 9.67 13.08 -7.95
CA LEU A 481 9.50 13.61 -9.30
C LEU A 481 8.43 12.83 -10.02
N ALA A 482 7.50 13.53 -10.68
CA ALA A 482 6.45 12.92 -11.49
C ALA A 482 6.44 13.56 -12.88
N MET A 483 6.44 12.72 -13.92
CA MET A 483 6.33 13.14 -15.32
C MET A 483 5.13 12.45 -15.96
N ARG A 484 4.33 13.22 -16.71
CA ARG A 484 3.19 12.70 -17.47
C ARG A 484 3.28 13.19 -18.92
N ALA A 485 3.22 12.24 -19.86
CA ALA A 485 3.16 12.48 -21.28
C ALA A 485 1.83 11.94 -21.84
N ARG A 486 1.19 12.70 -22.73
CA ARG A 486 -0.01 12.29 -23.46
C ARG A 486 0.19 12.55 -24.94
N PHE A 487 -0.15 11.57 -25.76
CA PHE A 487 -0.08 11.64 -27.21
C PHE A 487 -1.39 11.14 -27.81
N GLY A 488 -1.80 11.72 -28.93
CA GLY A 488 -2.98 11.26 -29.64
C GLY A 488 -3.00 11.73 -31.09
N HIS A 489 -3.59 10.92 -31.95
CA HIS A 489 -3.76 11.24 -33.36
C HIS A 489 -5.08 10.68 -33.88
N ILE A 490 -5.76 11.43 -34.76
CA ILE A 490 -7.00 10.99 -35.40
C ILE A 490 -6.73 10.86 -36.89
N PHE A 491 -6.77 9.62 -37.38
CA PHE A 491 -6.69 9.31 -38.80
C PHE A 491 -8.09 9.47 -39.42
N ASN A 492 -8.25 10.54 -40.18
CA ASN A 492 -9.42 10.81 -41.03
C ASN A 492 -8.93 11.56 -42.28
N ARG A 493 -9.62 11.40 -43.42
CA ARG A 493 -9.28 12.09 -44.67
C ARG A 493 -9.51 13.60 -44.63
N GLU A 494 -10.53 14.04 -43.90
CA GLU A 494 -10.99 15.43 -43.85
C GLU A 494 -11.28 15.82 -42.39
N TYR A 495 -10.50 16.78 -41.87
CA TYR A 495 -10.67 17.26 -40.48
C TYR A 495 -12.10 17.75 -40.18
N GLN A 496 -12.74 18.38 -41.17
CA GLN A 496 -14.11 18.90 -41.09
C GLN A 496 -15.17 17.84 -40.81
N LYS A 497 -14.89 16.57 -41.12
CA LYS A 497 -15.79 15.44 -40.89
C LYS A 497 -15.64 14.82 -39.50
N ILE A 498 -14.59 15.15 -38.75
CA ILE A 498 -14.41 14.68 -37.37
C ILE A 498 -15.35 15.47 -36.47
N ASN A 499 -16.25 14.75 -35.79
CA ASN A 499 -17.17 15.34 -34.82
C ASN A 499 -16.38 16.14 -33.75
N PRO A 500 -16.73 17.41 -33.46
CA PRO A 500 -16.06 18.22 -32.45
C PRO A 500 -15.82 17.52 -31.11
N ILE A 501 -16.76 16.71 -30.61
CA ILE A 501 -16.57 16.03 -29.31
C ILE A 501 -15.52 14.91 -29.35
N GLU A 502 -15.14 14.44 -30.54
CA GLU A 502 -14.12 13.43 -30.78
C GLU A 502 -12.75 14.03 -31.10
N ARG A 503 -12.59 15.35 -31.07
CA ARG A 503 -11.30 16.00 -31.33
C ARG A 503 -10.40 15.98 -30.09
N PHE A 504 -9.13 16.30 -30.29
CA PHE A 504 -8.19 16.54 -29.18
C PHE A 504 -8.18 18.03 -28.85
N TYR A 505 -8.32 18.35 -27.57
CA TYR A 505 -8.23 19.70 -27.04
C TYR A 505 -7.15 19.76 -25.95
N LEU A 506 -6.43 20.88 -25.88
CA LEU A 506 -5.39 21.14 -24.89
C LEU A 506 -5.79 22.30 -23.98
N GLY A 507 -5.24 22.32 -22.77
CA GLY A 507 -5.51 23.33 -21.74
C GLY A 507 -6.38 22.85 -20.58
N GLY A 508 -6.31 23.57 -19.46
CA GLY A 508 -7.00 23.25 -18.21
C GLY A 508 -6.22 22.33 -17.27
N LEU A 509 -6.82 22.03 -16.11
CA LEU A 509 -6.18 21.35 -14.98
C LEU A 509 -5.59 19.95 -15.33
N HIS A 510 -6.21 19.26 -16.28
CA HIS A 510 -5.94 17.85 -16.62
C HIS A 510 -5.06 17.65 -17.87
N SER A 511 -4.64 18.73 -18.54
CA SER A 511 -3.70 18.68 -19.66
C SER A 511 -2.55 19.67 -19.43
N VAL A 512 -2.54 20.83 -20.10
CA VAL A 512 -1.55 21.89 -19.92
C VAL A 512 -2.13 22.93 -18.95
N ARG A 513 -1.64 22.92 -17.72
CA ARG A 513 -1.96 23.95 -16.72
C ARG A 513 -1.49 25.32 -17.23
N SER A 514 -2.07 26.39 -16.70
CA SER A 514 -1.89 27.79 -17.15
C SER A 514 -2.64 28.18 -18.43
N TYR A 515 -3.06 27.23 -19.28
CA TYR A 515 -4.07 27.49 -20.31
C TYR A 515 -5.48 27.25 -19.77
N LEU A 516 -6.44 28.05 -20.25
CA LEU A 516 -7.85 27.75 -20.06
C LEU A 516 -8.20 26.41 -20.73
N LYS A 517 -9.25 25.76 -20.23
CA LYS A 517 -9.72 24.49 -20.79
C LYS A 517 -10.05 24.66 -22.27
N ASP A 518 -9.45 23.82 -23.12
CA ASP A 518 -9.60 23.80 -24.57
C ASP A 518 -8.97 25.00 -25.34
N TYR A 519 -8.10 25.79 -24.68
CA TYR A 519 -7.36 26.95 -25.26
C TYR A 519 -5.87 26.71 -25.53
N GLY A 520 -5.35 25.53 -25.25
CA GLY A 520 -3.96 25.23 -25.53
C GLY A 520 -3.70 25.37 -27.04
N PRO A 521 -2.66 26.12 -27.46
CA PRO A 521 -2.39 26.37 -28.87
C PRO A 521 -2.11 25.04 -29.59
N PRO A 522 -2.66 24.83 -30.80
CA PRO A 522 -2.28 23.69 -31.62
C PRO A 522 -0.79 23.79 -31.99
N LEU A 523 -0.10 22.65 -32.02
CA LEU A 523 1.29 22.58 -32.42
C LEU A 523 1.40 22.91 -33.93
N GLY A 524 2.16 23.94 -34.31
CA GLY A 524 2.44 24.29 -35.72
C GLY A 524 1.58 25.40 -36.34
N LEU A 525 0.85 26.18 -35.55
CA LEU A 525 0.08 27.37 -36.00
C LEU A 525 0.54 28.68 -35.35
N LEU A 526 1.83 28.78 -35.00
CA LEU A 526 2.47 30.04 -34.60
C LEU A 526 3.12 30.72 -35.80
#